data_AF-A0A957CD69-F1
#
_entry.id   AF-A0A957CD69-F1
#
_cell.length_a   1.000
_cell.length_b   1.000
_cell.length_c   1.000
_cell.angle_alpha   90.00
_cell.angle_beta   90.00
_cell.angle_gamma   90.00
#
_symmetry.space_group_name_H-M   'P 1'
#
loop_
_entity.id
_entity.type
_entity.pdbx_description
1 polymer ?
#
loop_
_entity_poly.entity_id
_entity_poly.type
_entity_poly.pdbx_seq_one_letter_code
_entity_poly.pdbx_strand_id
1 'polypeptide(L)'
;MSTNRLDATLTTEVLSFLGVTAAAPTLPVLEALLAAYYRTVPWESIFRIVRRAEQPTPRWPAQFWQEAMTQGAGGTCFESNYAFFALLQTLGYKGYLTINNMGDSIGCHTAIVVILDGQKWLVDVGIPLYALLPISSRGVTRRSSPFLQYA
;
A
#
# COMPACT_ATOMS: atom_id res chain seq x y z
N MET A 1 9.28 0.30 19.59
CA MET A 1 8.34 0.12 18.46
C MET A 1 9.18 0.05 17.20
N SER A 2 9.38 -1.15 16.65
CA SER A 2 10.26 -1.38 15.50
C SER A 2 9.79 -0.52 14.32
N THR A 3 10.69 0.29 13.75
CA THR A 3 10.40 1.04 12.54
C THR A 3 10.31 0.04 11.39
N ASN A 4 9.10 -0.21 10.90
CA ASN A 4 8.84 -1.06 9.74
C ASN A 4 9.22 -0.33 8.44
N ARG A 5 10.41 0.25 8.40
CA ARG A 5 11.01 0.88 7.21
C ARG A 5 11.78 -0.18 6.44
N LEU A 6 11.77 -0.04 5.12
CA LEU A 6 12.73 -0.77 4.28
C LEU A 6 14.12 -0.16 4.50
N ASP A 7 15.16 -0.97 4.39
CA ASP A 7 16.52 -0.46 4.31
C ASP A 7 16.75 0.31 2.98
N ALA A 8 17.82 1.08 2.91
CA ALA A 8 18.09 1.96 1.78
C ALA A 8 18.36 1.20 0.47
N THR A 9 19.02 0.04 0.55
CA THR A 9 19.33 -0.79 -0.61
C THR A 9 18.04 -1.34 -1.20
N LEU A 10 17.23 -2.01 -0.39
CA LEU A 10 15.95 -2.56 -0.83
C LEU A 10 14.99 -1.47 -1.30
N THR A 11 14.99 -0.29 -0.69
CA THR A 11 14.19 0.86 -1.16
C THR A 11 14.56 1.23 -2.60
N THR A 12 15.86 1.24 -2.92
CA THR A 12 16.34 1.58 -4.27
C THR A 12 15.93 0.51 -5.28
N GLU A 13 16.02 -0.76 -4.92
CA GLU A 13 15.58 -1.89 -5.75
C GLU A 13 14.08 -1.85 -6.02
N VAL A 14 13.27 -1.58 -4.99
CA VAL A 14 11.81 -1.46 -5.11
C VAL A 14 11.43 -0.29 -6.01
N LEU A 15 12.08 0.87 -5.86
CA LEU A 15 11.85 2.02 -6.73
C LEU A 15 12.20 1.71 -8.20
N SER A 16 13.30 0.99 -8.43
CA SER A 16 13.70 0.51 -9.76
C SER A 16 12.66 -0.44 -10.35
N PHE A 17 12.20 -1.41 -9.57
CA PHE A 17 11.15 -2.36 -9.95
C PHE A 17 9.82 -1.68 -10.31
N LEU A 18 9.45 -0.63 -9.56
CA LEU A 18 8.27 0.19 -9.85
C LEU A 18 8.48 1.18 -11.01
N GLY A 19 9.73 1.39 -11.46
CA GLY A 19 10.06 2.39 -12.47
C GLY A 19 9.83 3.84 -12.00
N VAL A 20 10.02 4.12 -10.70
CA VAL A 20 9.83 5.44 -10.10
C VAL A 20 11.15 5.95 -9.52
N THR A 21 11.56 7.16 -9.87
CA THR A 21 12.75 7.78 -9.28
C THR A 21 12.46 8.32 -7.88
N ALA A 22 13.40 8.15 -6.95
CA ALA A 22 13.31 8.76 -5.63
C ALA A 22 13.19 10.30 -5.75
N ALA A 23 12.21 10.86 -5.05
CA ALA A 23 11.96 12.30 -5.02
C ALA A 23 11.41 12.71 -3.65
N ALA A 24 11.31 14.01 -3.40
CA ALA A 24 10.72 14.53 -2.17
C ALA A 24 9.28 14.02 -1.98
N PRO A 25 8.86 13.73 -0.73
CA PRO A 25 7.54 13.16 -0.45
C PRO A 25 6.44 14.20 -0.69
N THR A 26 5.84 14.15 -1.87
CA THR A 26 4.80 15.09 -2.33
C THR A 26 3.61 14.33 -2.88
N LEU A 27 2.46 15.00 -3.02
CA LEU A 27 1.26 14.37 -3.55
C LEU A 27 1.47 13.78 -4.96
N PRO A 28 2.10 14.48 -5.94
CA PRO A 28 2.32 13.92 -7.27
C PRO A 28 3.24 12.68 -7.27
N VAL A 29 4.25 12.65 -6.39
CA VAL A 29 5.14 11.48 -6.24
C VAL A 29 4.38 10.30 -5.63
N LEU A 30 3.49 10.56 -4.67
CA LEU A 30 2.64 9.52 -4.08
C LEU A 30 1.66 8.93 -5.11
N GLU A 31 1.07 9.75 -5.97
CA GLU A 31 0.24 9.30 -7.09
C GLU A 31 1.02 8.45 -8.09
N ALA A 32 2.26 8.86 -8.42
CA ALA A 32 3.13 8.09 -9.30
C ALA A 32 3.47 6.71 -8.72
N LEU A 33 3.79 6.65 -7.42
CA LEU A 33 4.05 5.39 -6.70
C LEU A 33 2.82 4.49 -6.67
N LEU A 34 1.65 5.05 -6.38
CA LEU A 34 0.38 4.31 -6.38
C LEU A 34 0.09 3.70 -7.75
N ALA A 35 0.19 4.52 -8.80
CA ALA A 35 -0.07 4.08 -10.16
C ALA A 35 0.96 3.03 -10.63
N ALA A 36 2.23 3.17 -10.24
CA ALA A 36 3.27 2.19 -10.52
C ALA A 36 3.00 0.86 -9.81
N TYR A 37 2.63 0.89 -8.53
CA TYR A 37 2.27 -0.32 -7.78
C TYR A 37 1.19 -1.12 -8.51
N TYR A 38 0.08 -0.47 -8.92
CA TYR A 38 -1.02 -1.14 -9.61
C TYR A 38 -0.66 -1.76 -10.95
N ARG A 39 0.34 -1.22 -11.64
CA ARG A 39 0.80 -1.77 -12.93
C ARG A 39 1.75 -2.95 -12.75
N THR A 40 2.42 -3.04 -11.60
CA THR A 40 3.56 -3.93 -11.41
C THR A 40 3.26 -5.08 -10.44
N VAL A 41 2.51 -4.84 -9.37
CA VAL A 41 2.30 -5.81 -8.29
C VAL A 41 0.87 -6.37 -8.38
N PRO A 42 0.70 -7.70 -8.58
CA PRO A 42 -0.62 -8.29 -8.68
C PRO A 42 -1.34 -8.29 -7.33
N TRP A 43 -2.67 -8.26 -7.37
CA TRP A 43 -3.49 -8.66 -6.23
C TRP A 43 -3.67 -10.17 -6.26
N GLU A 44 -3.32 -10.87 -5.17
CA GLU A 44 -3.39 -12.32 -5.10
C GLU A 44 -3.44 -12.83 -3.66
N SER A 45 -3.73 -14.12 -3.49
CA SER A 45 -3.70 -14.80 -2.20
C SER A 45 -2.92 -16.13 -2.19
N ILE A 46 -2.32 -16.51 -3.31
CA ILE A 46 -1.59 -17.77 -3.53
C ILE A 46 -0.37 -17.83 -2.61
N PHE A 47 0.51 -16.82 -2.63
CA PHE A 47 1.71 -16.80 -1.79
C PHE A 47 1.36 -16.84 -0.30
N ARG A 48 0.30 -16.14 0.09
CA ARG A 48 -0.25 -16.20 1.45
C ARG A 48 -0.73 -17.60 1.82
N ILE A 49 -1.43 -18.29 0.92
CA ILE A 49 -1.94 -19.65 1.14
C ILE A 49 -0.78 -20.64 1.26
N VAL A 50 0.17 -20.61 0.33
CA VAL A 50 1.38 -21.47 0.33
C VAL A 50 2.15 -21.27 1.62
N ARG A 51 2.45 -20.01 1.96
CA ARG A 51 3.15 -19.69 3.20
C ARG A 51 2.39 -20.18 4.42
N ARG A 52 1.08 -19.98 4.51
CA ARG A 52 0.28 -20.47 5.65
C ARG A 52 0.39 -21.99 5.81
N ALA A 53 0.53 -22.74 4.72
CA ALA A 53 0.70 -24.19 4.75
C ALA A 53 2.12 -24.60 5.18
N GLU A 54 3.15 -23.87 4.77
CA GLU A 54 4.55 -24.16 5.09
C GLU A 54 4.98 -23.64 6.47
N GLN A 55 4.68 -22.37 6.75
CA GLN A 55 5.01 -21.67 7.98
C GLN A 55 4.02 -20.52 8.22
N PRO A 56 3.12 -20.60 9.23
CA PRO A 56 2.03 -19.65 9.43
C PRO A 56 2.51 -18.33 10.07
N THR A 57 3.47 -17.66 9.44
CA THR A 57 3.96 -16.33 9.80
C THR A 57 3.54 -15.32 8.73
N PRO A 58 3.31 -14.04 9.09
CA PRO A 58 3.05 -13.01 8.09
C PRO A 58 4.27 -12.81 7.18
N ARG A 59 4.04 -12.36 5.94
CA ARG A 59 5.10 -11.81 5.11
C ARG A 59 5.39 -10.38 5.54
N TRP A 60 6.60 -10.16 6.04
CA TRP A 60 7.08 -8.83 6.40
C TRP A 60 7.38 -7.99 5.15
N PRO A 61 7.38 -6.65 5.24
CA PRO A 61 7.57 -5.77 4.09
C PRO A 61 8.76 -6.11 3.20
N ALA A 62 9.93 -6.41 3.79
CA ALA A 62 11.12 -6.74 3.02
C ALA A 62 10.94 -8.02 2.20
N GLN A 63 10.35 -9.04 2.81
CA GLN A 63 10.06 -10.31 2.16
C GLN A 63 9.03 -10.15 1.05
N PHE A 64 7.95 -9.39 1.29
CA PHE A 64 6.94 -9.10 0.27
C PHE A 64 7.59 -8.52 -1.00
N TRP A 65 8.44 -7.50 -0.84
CA TRP A 65 9.09 -6.85 -1.97
C TRP A 65 10.10 -7.76 -2.67
N GLN A 66 10.89 -8.53 -1.92
CA GLN A 66 11.81 -9.51 -2.51
C GLN A 66 11.08 -10.56 -3.35
N GLU A 67 9.98 -11.12 -2.85
CA GLU A 67 9.16 -12.09 -3.58
C GLU A 67 8.44 -11.46 -4.78
N ALA A 68 7.99 -10.20 -4.66
CA ALA A 68 7.41 -9.47 -5.78
C ALA A 68 8.41 -9.32 -6.94
N MET A 69 9.65 -8.93 -6.63
CA MET A 69 10.70 -8.75 -7.63
C MET A 69 11.23 -10.05 -8.22
N THR A 70 11.38 -11.10 -7.40
CA THR A 70 12.05 -12.35 -7.82
C THR A 70 11.08 -13.40 -8.35
N GLN A 71 9.82 -13.38 -7.92
CA GLN A 71 8.83 -14.43 -8.21
C GLN A 71 7.52 -13.87 -8.78
N GLY A 72 7.41 -12.55 -8.96
CA GLY A 72 6.16 -11.91 -9.40
C GLY A 72 5.05 -12.00 -8.37
N ALA A 73 5.39 -12.18 -7.09
CA ALA A 73 4.41 -12.30 -6.02
C ALA A 73 3.63 -10.99 -5.83
N GLY A 74 2.40 -11.14 -5.33
CA GLY A 74 1.55 -10.03 -4.93
C GLY A 74 1.15 -10.15 -3.47
N GLY A 75 -0.03 -9.66 -3.14
CA GLY A 75 -0.67 -10.00 -1.87
C GLY A 75 -2.08 -9.44 -1.72
N THR A 76 -2.65 -9.74 -0.55
CA THR A 76 -3.92 -9.17 -0.11
C THR A 76 -3.71 -7.87 0.66
N CYS A 77 -4.80 -7.17 0.99
CA CYS A 77 -4.75 -5.82 1.57
C CYS A 77 -3.77 -5.67 2.75
N PHE A 78 -3.68 -6.66 3.64
CA PHE A 78 -2.76 -6.62 4.78
C PHE A 78 -1.29 -6.62 4.38
N GLU A 79 -0.89 -7.52 3.49
CA GLU A 79 0.51 -7.65 3.07
C GLU A 79 0.90 -6.47 2.17
N SER A 80 0.01 -6.14 1.22
CA SER A 80 0.21 -5.06 0.25
C SER A 80 0.32 -3.69 0.90
N ASN A 81 -0.66 -3.27 1.71
CA ASN A 81 -0.62 -1.95 2.34
C ASN A 81 0.49 -1.86 3.39
N TYR A 82 0.84 -2.96 4.06
CA TYR A 82 1.95 -2.95 4.99
C TYR A 82 3.30 -2.78 4.29
N ALA A 83 3.54 -3.54 3.22
CA ALA A 83 4.77 -3.43 2.43
C ALA A 83 4.89 -2.07 1.73
N PHE A 84 3.78 -1.55 1.19
CA PHE A 84 3.75 -0.24 0.56
C PHE A 84 3.95 0.88 1.59
N PHE A 85 3.33 0.80 2.78
CA PHE A 85 3.56 1.80 3.82
C PHE A 85 5.00 1.80 4.32
N ALA A 86 5.65 0.64 4.42
CA ALA A 86 7.07 0.55 4.77
C ALA A 86 7.96 1.30 3.77
N LEU A 87 7.67 1.16 2.46
CA LEU A 87 8.33 1.94 1.41
C LEU A 87 8.08 3.44 1.62
N LEU A 88 6.82 3.85 1.78
CA LEU A 88 6.46 5.26 1.98
C LEU A 88 7.15 5.88 3.20
N GLN A 89 7.25 5.13 4.30
CA GLN A 89 7.96 5.57 5.51
C GLN A 89 9.45 5.78 5.26
N THR A 90 10.10 4.93 4.46
CA THR A 90 11.51 5.12 4.08
C THR A 90 11.70 6.33 3.16
N LEU A 91 10.73 6.62 2.28
CA LEU A 91 10.73 7.80 1.41
C LEU A 91 10.39 9.12 2.15
N GLY A 92 10.13 9.05 3.46
CA GLY A 92 9.89 10.22 4.31
C GLY A 92 8.42 10.65 4.42
N TYR A 93 7.48 9.89 3.87
CA TYR A 93 6.06 10.13 4.13
C TYR A 93 5.71 9.86 5.60
N LYS A 94 4.79 10.66 6.13
CA LYS A 94 4.23 10.48 7.48
C LYS A 94 2.80 9.99 7.36
N GLY A 95 2.40 9.11 8.27
CA GLY A 95 1.09 8.47 8.19
C GLY A 95 0.90 7.34 9.19
N TYR A 96 -0.11 6.52 8.95
CA TYR A 96 -0.42 5.34 9.75
C TYR A 96 -1.27 4.35 8.95
N LEU A 97 -1.25 3.08 9.36
CA LEU A 97 -2.16 2.05 8.87
C LEU A 97 -3.49 2.11 9.63
N THR A 98 -4.55 1.69 8.95
CA THR A 98 -5.92 1.64 9.49
C THR A 98 -6.45 0.21 9.44
N ILE A 99 -7.41 -0.10 10.29
CA ILE A 99 -8.23 -1.32 10.20
C ILE A 99 -9.66 -0.85 9.93
N ASN A 100 -10.23 -1.32 8.83
CA ASN A 100 -11.45 -0.80 8.23
C ASN A 100 -12.52 -1.88 8.12
N ASN A 101 -13.77 -1.45 8.21
CA ASN A 101 -14.93 -2.28 7.93
C ASN A 101 -15.31 -2.15 6.44
N MET A 102 -15.85 -3.20 5.85
CA MET A 102 -16.40 -3.20 4.50
C MET A 102 -17.84 -3.73 4.55
N GLY A 103 -18.82 -2.82 4.54
CA GLY A 103 -20.22 -3.18 4.78
C GLY A 103 -20.39 -3.88 6.11
N ASP A 104 -20.99 -5.08 6.10
CA ASP A 104 -21.20 -5.90 7.29
C ASP A 104 -19.93 -6.62 7.79
N SER A 105 -18.84 -6.61 7.01
CA SER A 105 -17.57 -7.23 7.40
C SER A 105 -16.75 -6.28 8.26
N ILE A 106 -16.49 -6.66 9.51
CA ILE A 106 -15.80 -5.82 10.50
C ILE A 106 -14.30 -6.13 10.53
N GLY A 107 -13.47 -5.08 10.50
CA GLY A 107 -12.01 -5.18 10.62
C GLY A 107 -11.33 -6.05 9.55
N CYS A 108 -11.95 -6.19 8.39
CA CYS A 108 -11.53 -7.12 7.34
C CYS A 108 -10.54 -6.51 6.34
N HIS A 109 -10.27 -5.21 6.45
CA HIS A 109 -9.44 -4.49 5.48
C HIS A 109 -8.44 -3.56 6.17
N THR A 110 -7.31 -3.32 5.53
CA THR A 110 -6.36 -2.29 5.96
C THR A 110 -6.03 -1.38 4.80
N ALA A 111 -5.84 -0.10 5.12
CA ALA A 111 -5.41 0.94 4.19
C ALA A 111 -4.47 1.90 4.91
N ILE A 112 -3.89 2.85 4.17
CA ILE A 112 -2.90 3.79 4.66
C ILE A 112 -3.52 5.18 4.70
N VAL A 113 -3.24 5.93 5.76
CA VAL A 113 -3.45 7.38 5.79
C VAL A 113 -2.12 8.07 5.75
N VAL A 114 -1.88 8.86 4.70
CA VAL A 114 -0.70 9.73 4.56
C VAL A 114 -1.09 11.17 4.90
N ILE A 115 -0.18 11.90 5.58
CA ILE A 115 -0.37 13.30 5.96
C ILE A 115 0.61 14.16 5.15
N LEU A 116 0.08 15.05 4.31
CA LEU A 116 0.83 16.01 3.49
C LEU A 116 0.24 17.40 3.71
N ASP A 117 1.07 18.36 4.09
CA ASP A 117 0.65 19.77 4.32
C ASP A 117 -0.58 19.91 5.22
N GLY A 118 -0.67 19.04 6.24
CA GLY A 118 -1.81 18.99 7.18
C GLY A 118 -3.06 18.27 6.66
N GLN A 119 -3.12 17.92 5.37
CA GLN A 119 -4.21 17.15 4.75
C GLN A 119 -3.96 15.65 4.90
N LYS A 120 -5.01 14.91 5.30
CA LYS A 120 -5.02 13.45 5.32
C LYS A 120 -5.47 12.89 3.97
N TRP A 121 -4.73 11.94 3.45
CA TRP A 121 -5.02 11.23 2.20
C TRP A 121 -5.17 9.75 2.49
N LEU A 122 -6.29 9.16 2.09
CA LEU A 122 -6.45 7.72 2.02
C LEU A 122 -5.67 7.20 0.81
N VAL A 123 -4.76 6.28 1.09
CA VAL A 123 -3.97 5.53 0.11
C VAL A 123 -4.26 4.06 0.35
N ASP A 124 -4.55 3.33 -0.71
CA ASP A 124 -4.86 1.92 -0.62
C ASP A 124 -4.30 1.25 -1.85
N VAL A 125 -3.50 0.20 -1.67
CA VAL A 125 -2.98 -0.66 -2.75
C VAL A 125 -3.60 -2.08 -2.70
N GLY A 126 -4.49 -2.33 -1.75
CA GLY A 126 -5.15 -3.61 -1.51
C GLY A 126 -6.55 -3.74 -2.13
N ILE A 127 -7.15 -2.62 -2.52
CA ILE A 127 -8.36 -2.50 -3.34
C ILE A 127 -7.96 -1.66 -4.54
N PRO A 128 -8.44 -1.93 -5.78
CA PRO A 128 -8.08 -1.19 -7.00
C PRO A 128 -8.63 0.25 -7.04
N LEU A 129 -8.34 1.04 -6.00
CA LEU A 129 -8.63 2.47 -5.91
C LEU A 129 -7.46 3.21 -6.55
N TYR A 130 -7.58 3.52 -7.83
CA TYR A 130 -6.53 4.20 -8.61
C TYR A 130 -6.38 5.71 -8.29
N ALA A 131 -6.93 6.18 -7.16
CA ALA A 131 -6.93 7.58 -6.77
C ALA A 131 -6.71 7.75 -5.26
N LEU A 132 -5.94 8.78 -4.90
CA LEU A 132 -5.84 9.22 -3.51
C LEU A 132 -7.12 9.95 -3.11
N LEU A 133 -7.71 9.58 -1.98
CA LEU A 133 -8.94 10.24 -1.50
C LEU A 133 -8.64 11.16 -0.33
N PRO A 134 -8.98 12.47 -0.40
CA PRO A 134 -8.80 13.35 0.73
C PRO A 134 -9.80 12.98 1.83
N ILE A 135 -9.29 12.79 3.04
CA ILE A 135 -10.10 12.61 4.25
C ILE A 135 -10.41 14.00 4.81
N SER A 136 -11.69 14.35 4.82
CA SER A 136 -12.18 15.62 5.34
C SER A 136 -12.91 15.42 6.65
N SER A 137 -12.75 16.35 7.59
CA SER A 137 -13.60 16.43 8.77
C SER A 137 -15.00 16.98 8.47
N ARG A 138 -15.25 17.48 7.26
CA ARG A 138 -16.50 18.14 6.87
C ARG A 138 -17.60 17.19 6.40
N GLY A 139 -17.31 15.89 6.28
CA GLY A 139 -18.28 14.89 5.86
C GLY A 139 -17.66 13.72 5.09
N VAL A 140 -18.53 12.90 4.51
CA VAL A 140 -18.14 11.70 3.74
C VAL A 140 -17.66 12.10 2.34
N THR A 141 -16.45 11.69 1.98
CA THR A 141 -15.94 11.78 0.60
C THR A 141 -16.42 10.57 -0.19
N ARG A 142 -17.17 10.79 -1.27
CA ARG A 142 -17.61 9.72 -2.20
C ARG A 142 -16.96 9.90 -3.57
N ARG A 143 -16.57 8.80 -4.20
CA ARG A 143 -16.04 8.79 -5.58
C ARG A 143 -16.64 7.63 -6.37
N SER A 144 -17.03 7.93 -7.60
CA SER A 144 -17.47 6.93 -8.57
C SER A 144 -16.56 6.98 -9.78
N SER A 145 -16.23 5.80 -10.29
CA SER A 145 -15.59 5.60 -11.58
C SER A 145 -16.48 4.70 -12.45
N PRO A 146 -16.23 4.60 -13.77
CA PRO A 146 -16.96 3.67 -14.63
C PRO A 146 -16.82 2.20 -14.22
N PHE A 147 -15.77 1.87 -13.47
CA PHE A 147 -15.44 0.49 -13.08
C PHE A 147 -15.83 0.18 -11.63
N LEU A 148 -15.79 1.16 -10.73
CA LEU A 148 -15.94 0.98 -9.28
C LEU A 148 -16.65 2.18 -8.63
N GLN A 149 -17.63 1.90 -7.77
CA GLN A 149 -18.27 2.87 -6.88
C GLN A 149 -17.74 2.72 -5.46
N TYR A 150 -17.28 3.82 -4.85
CA TYR A 150 -16.83 3.85 -3.46
C TYR A 150 -17.68 4.86 -2.68
N ALA A 151 -18.45 4.35 -1.71
CA ALA A 151 -19.44 5.07 -0.92
C ALA A 151 -18.99 5.31 0.53
#